data_AF-A0A366MFS8-F1
#
_entry.id   AF-A0A366MFS8-F1
#
_cell.length_a   1.000
_cell.length_b   1.000
_cell.length_c   1.000
_cell.angle_alpha   90.00
_cell.angle_beta   90.00
_cell.angle_gamma   90.00
#
_symmetry.space_group_name_H-M   'P 1'
#
loop_
_entity.id
_entity.type
_entity.pdbx_description
1 polymer ?
#
loop_
_entity_poly.entity_id
_entity_poly.type
_entity_poly.pdbx_seq_one_letter_code
_entity_poly.pdbx_strand_id
1 'polypeptide(L)'
;MLVLAGIYHFSFGIVGFTSTIAIEFLIKMIIGGILMFLIISPFFSISVLTKGIITPIIAATIFVMGNVGLVNESIGALYPWTSIYLLLNGGTYQTGYSCLLYISLILIVSIIGFIASILYFKNKDIN
;
A
#
# COMPACT_ATOMS: atom_id res chain seq x y z
N MET A 1 -3.54 7.68 16.42
CA MET A 1 -4.53 8.46 15.62
C MET A 1 -5.97 8.29 16.14
N LEU A 2 -6.44 7.06 16.41
CA LEU A 2 -7.82 6.80 16.89
C LEU A 2 -8.09 7.33 18.31
N VAL A 3 -7.10 7.23 19.22
CA VAL A 3 -7.13 7.86 20.56
C VAL A 3 -7.24 9.38 20.43
N LEU A 4 -6.52 9.98 19.47
CA LEU A 4 -6.55 11.41 19.21
C LEU A 4 -7.93 11.83 18.66
N ALA A 5 -8.49 11.07 17.71
CA ALA A 5 -9.84 11.29 17.19
C ALA A 5 -10.93 11.18 18.27
N GLY A 6 -10.78 10.24 19.22
CA GLY A 6 -11.65 10.13 20.38
C GLY A 6 -11.57 11.35 21.31
N ILE A 7 -10.36 11.85 21.56
CA ILE A 7 -10.14 13.10 22.33
C ILE A 7 -10.77 14.30 21.60
N TYR A 8 -10.63 14.39 20.27
CA TYR A 8 -11.23 15.45 19.47
C TYR A 8 -12.76 15.39 19.43
N HIS A 9 -13.34 14.20 19.33
CA HIS A 9 -14.79 14.03 19.41
C HIS A 9 -15.33 14.47 20.78
N PHE A 10 -14.61 14.15 21.87
CA PHE A 10 -14.98 14.59 23.22
C PHE A 10 -14.89 16.10 23.39
N SER A 11 -13.86 16.75 22.82
CA SER A 11 -13.64 18.20 22.97
C SER A 11 -14.46 19.08 22.02
N PHE A 12 -14.75 18.62 20.80
CA PHE A 12 -15.35 19.47 19.75
C PHE A 12 -16.63 18.90 19.12
N GLY A 13 -17.05 17.68 19.49
CA GLY A 13 -18.28 17.07 18.95
C GLY A 13 -18.22 16.89 17.43
N ILE A 14 -17.36 15.99 16.95
CA ILE A 14 -17.26 15.69 15.52
C ILE A 14 -18.53 14.95 15.06
N VAL A 15 -19.37 15.65 14.29
CA VAL A 15 -20.53 15.06 13.63
C VAL A 15 -20.06 13.96 12.68
N GLY A 16 -20.49 12.72 12.94
CA GLY A 16 -20.15 11.54 12.13
C GLY A 16 -19.08 10.62 12.72
N PHE A 17 -18.52 10.91 13.89
CA PHE A 17 -17.67 9.94 14.60
C PHE A 17 -18.54 8.97 15.42
N THR A 18 -18.88 7.84 14.82
CA THR A 18 -19.56 6.73 15.49
C THR A 18 -18.55 5.62 15.81
N SER A 19 -18.72 4.96 16.96
CA SER A 19 -17.88 3.80 17.35
C SER A 19 -17.74 2.75 16.24
N THR A 20 -18.82 2.50 15.49
CA THR A 20 -18.85 1.61 14.34
C THR A 20 -17.86 2.02 13.24
N ILE A 21 -17.82 3.31 12.88
CA ILE A 21 -16.94 3.84 11.82
C ILE A 21 -15.48 3.74 12.25
N ALA A 22 -15.20 3.96 13.54
CA ALA A 22 -13.85 3.81 14.07
C ALA A 22 -13.33 2.36 13.95
N ILE A 23 -14.18 1.38 14.22
CA ILE A 23 -13.84 -0.05 14.07
C ILE A 23 -13.63 -0.40 12.59
N GLU A 24 -14.50 0.07 11.69
CA GLU A 24 -14.34 -0.15 10.25
C GLU A 24 -13.01 0.42 9.72
N PHE A 25 -12.67 1.64 10.11
CA PHE A 25 -11.38 2.25 9.76
C PHE A 25 -10.20 1.49 10.32
N LEU A 26 -10.30 0.97 11.55
CA LEU A 26 -9.25 0.17 12.16
C LEU A 26 -9.01 -1.13 11.37
N ILE A 27 -10.07 -1.82 10.96
CA ILE A 27 -9.98 -3.02 10.12
C ILE A 27 -9.35 -2.68 8.77
N LYS A 28 -9.81 -1.61 8.10
CA LYS A 28 -9.24 -1.14 6.83
C LYS A 28 -7.75 -0.81 6.96
N MET A 29 -7.34 -0.17 8.06
CA MET A 29 -5.94 0.16 8.31
C MET A 29 -5.08 -1.08 8.51
N ILE A 30 -5.55 -2.09 9.24
CA ILE A 30 -4.81 -3.34 9.45
C ILE A 30 -4.65 -4.09 8.13
N ILE A 31 -5.75 -4.29 7.38
CA ILE A 31 -5.71 -5.00 6.10
C ILE A 31 -4.86 -4.23 5.10
N GLY A 32 -5.05 -2.92 4.97
CA GLY A 32 -4.25 -2.06 4.10
C GLY A 32 -2.78 -2.04 4.47
N GLY A 33 -2.47 -2.06 5.76
CA GLY A 33 -1.09 -2.15 6.25
C GLY A 33 -0.42 -3.47 5.89
N ILE A 34 -1.11 -4.61 6.06
CA ILE A 34 -0.62 -5.92 5.64
C ILE A 34 -0.38 -5.94 4.13
N LEU A 35 -1.34 -5.48 3.33
CA LEU A 35 -1.20 -5.42 1.88
C LEU A 35 -0.03 -4.50 1.47
N MET A 36 0.08 -3.30 2.02
CA MET A 36 1.19 -2.38 1.77
C MET A 36 2.54 -3.01 2.13
N PHE A 37 2.61 -3.77 3.22
CA PHE A 37 3.82 -4.48 3.62
C PHE A 37 4.24 -5.51 2.55
N LEU A 38 3.31 -6.21 1.90
CA LEU A 38 3.67 -7.14 0.82
C LEU A 38 4.33 -6.40 -0.37
N ILE A 39 3.76 -5.25 -0.78
CA ILE A 39 4.23 -4.48 -1.94
C ILE A 39 5.47 -3.61 -1.62
N ILE A 40 5.92 -3.55 -0.36
CA ILE A 40 7.20 -2.89 -0.03
C ILE A 40 8.41 -3.75 -0.43
N SER A 41 8.22 -5.07 -0.60
CA SER A 41 9.28 -6.03 -0.92
C SER A 41 10.19 -5.63 -2.10
N PRO A 42 9.72 -5.10 -3.25
CA PRO A 42 10.60 -4.60 -4.32
C PRO A 42 11.52 -3.46 -3.87
N PHE A 43 11.08 -2.56 -2.99
CA PHE A 43 11.94 -1.50 -2.47
C PHE A 43 13.04 -2.06 -1.56
N PHE A 44 12.72 -3.11 -0.80
CA PHE A 44 13.74 -3.82 -0.02
C PHE A 44 14.80 -4.43 -0.94
N SER A 45 14.40 -5.04 -2.05
CA SER A 45 15.34 -5.57 -3.05
C SER A 45 16.27 -4.49 -3.61
N ILE A 46 15.72 -3.31 -3.93
CA ILE A 46 16.49 -2.15 -4.41
C ILE A 46 17.49 -1.68 -3.34
N SER A 47 17.09 -1.67 -2.07
CA SER A 47 17.97 -1.35 -0.94
C SER A 47 19.20 -2.27 -0.90
N VAL A 48 18.95 -3.57 -1.01
CA VAL A 48 19.98 -4.61 -0.97
C VAL A 48 20.92 -4.54 -2.18
N LEU A 49 20.39 -4.24 -3.37
CA LEU A 49 21.16 -4.02 -4.60
C LEU A 49 22.08 -2.80 -4.49
N THR A 50 21.57 -1.71 -3.95
CA THR A 50 22.27 -0.42 -3.87
C THR A 50 23.12 -0.27 -2.62
N LYS A 51 23.10 -1.27 -1.72
CA LYS A 51 23.80 -1.27 -0.42
C LYS A 51 23.48 -0.03 0.43
N GLY A 52 22.24 0.46 0.35
CA GLY A 52 21.85 1.69 1.03
C GLY A 52 20.35 1.98 0.93
N ILE A 53 19.88 2.83 1.83
CA ILE A 53 18.45 3.16 1.95
C ILE A 53 18.01 4.35 1.10
N ILE A 54 18.96 5.12 0.54
CA ILE A 54 18.64 6.37 -0.18
C ILE A 54 17.87 6.09 -1.47
N THR A 55 18.36 5.16 -2.29
CA THR A 55 17.71 4.79 -3.56
C THR A 55 16.28 4.29 -3.40
N PRO A 56 15.97 3.34 -2.49
CA PRO A 56 14.59 2.89 -2.29
C PRO A 56 13.69 3.99 -1.69
N ILE A 57 14.22 4.93 -0.89
CA ILE A 57 13.45 6.09 -0.41
C ILE A 57 13.04 7.01 -1.56
N ILE A 58 13.98 7.35 -2.45
CA ILE A 58 13.70 8.17 -3.63
C ILE A 58 12.66 7.47 -4.52
N ALA A 59 12.85 6.18 -4.79
CA ALA A 59 11.89 5.38 -5.54
C ALA A 59 10.52 5.44 -4.87
N ALA A 60 10.42 5.07 -3.59
CA ALA A 60 9.16 5.07 -2.84
C ALA A 60 8.44 6.43 -2.91
N THR A 61 9.17 7.54 -2.84
CA THR A 61 8.61 8.90 -2.95
C THR A 61 7.92 9.13 -4.29
N ILE A 62 8.57 8.70 -5.40
CA ILE A 62 7.99 8.79 -6.74
C ILE A 62 6.70 7.95 -6.81
N PHE A 63 6.72 6.74 -6.26
CA PHE A 63 5.54 5.87 -6.26
C PHE A 63 4.39 6.45 -5.43
N VAL A 64 4.69 7.06 -4.28
CA VAL A 64 3.69 7.75 -3.45
C VAL A 64 3.08 8.95 -4.19
N MET A 65 3.88 9.73 -4.91
CA MET A 65 3.34 10.83 -5.70
C MET A 65 2.45 10.33 -6.86
N GLY A 66 2.86 9.23 -7.48
CA GLY A 66 2.05 8.52 -8.48
C GLY A 66 0.69 8.08 -7.92
N ASN A 67 0.65 7.54 -6.70
CA ASN A 67 -0.61 7.17 -6.04
C ASN A 67 -1.58 8.35 -5.94
N VAL A 68 -1.09 9.51 -5.49
CA VAL A 68 -1.92 10.71 -5.29
C VAL A 68 -2.50 11.18 -6.63
N GLY A 69 -1.71 11.16 -7.70
CA GLY A 69 -2.17 11.54 -9.04
C GLY A 69 -3.18 10.55 -9.65
N LEU A 70 -3.07 9.26 -9.29
CA LEU A 70 -3.85 8.20 -9.93
C LEU A 70 -5.08 7.75 -9.12
N VAL A 71 -5.22 8.16 -7.86
CA VAL A 71 -6.27 7.63 -6.96
C VAL A 71 -7.70 7.91 -7.43
N ASN A 72 -7.91 8.98 -8.19
CA ASN A 72 -9.22 9.35 -8.72
C ASN A 72 -9.43 8.93 -10.17
N GLU A 73 -8.41 8.34 -10.81
CA GLU A 73 -8.44 7.94 -12.21
C GLU A 73 -8.74 6.46 -12.35
N SER A 74 -9.43 6.08 -13.43
CA SER A 74 -9.76 4.67 -13.72
C SER A 74 -8.49 3.81 -13.85
N ILE A 75 -7.44 4.37 -14.44
CA ILE A 75 -6.12 3.74 -14.57
C ILE A 75 -5.42 3.50 -13.22
N GLY A 76 -5.85 4.16 -12.14
CA GLY A 76 -5.31 3.96 -10.80
C GLY A 76 -5.50 2.54 -10.28
N ALA A 77 -6.51 1.81 -10.77
CA ALA A 77 -6.71 0.40 -10.43
C ALA A 77 -5.56 -0.50 -10.90
N LEU A 78 -4.87 -0.10 -11.98
CA LEU A 78 -3.73 -0.84 -12.53
C LEU A 78 -2.41 -0.55 -11.80
N TYR A 79 -2.41 0.46 -10.92
CA TYR A 79 -1.22 0.83 -10.17
C TYR A 79 -1.19 0.09 -8.82
N PRO A 80 -0.21 -0.81 -8.57
CA PRO A 80 -0.22 -1.73 -7.42
C PRO A 80 -0.32 -1.06 -6.05
N TRP A 81 0.21 0.15 -5.90
CA TRP A 81 0.16 0.87 -4.63
C TRP A 81 -1.16 1.63 -4.43
N THR A 82 -1.78 2.14 -5.49
CA THR A 82 -3.11 2.78 -5.45
C THR A 82 -4.22 1.73 -5.36
N SER A 83 -3.98 0.55 -5.94
CA SER A 83 -4.92 -0.56 -6.00
C SER A 83 -5.34 -1.03 -4.60
N ILE A 84 -4.45 -0.99 -3.60
CA ILE A 84 -4.79 -1.31 -2.19
C ILE A 84 -5.84 -0.34 -1.64
N TYR A 85 -5.62 0.97 -1.85
CA TYR A 85 -6.54 2.00 -1.35
C TYR A 85 -7.92 1.86 -2.02
N LEU A 86 -7.93 1.67 -3.34
CA LEU A 86 -9.15 1.47 -4.12
C LEU A 86 -9.87 0.18 -3.69
N LEU A 87 -9.16 -0.92 -3.47
CA LEU A 87 -9.73 -2.18 -3.01
C LEU A 87 -10.49 -2.03 -1.66
N LEU A 88 -9.91 -1.29 -0.71
CA LEU A 88 -10.49 -1.12 0.64
C LEU A 88 -11.62 -0.09 0.70
N ASN A 89 -11.70 0.81 -0.28
CA ASN A 89 -12.68 1.89 -0.31
C ASN A 89 -13.76 1.74 -1.39
N GLY A 90 -13.90 0.54 -1.95
CA GLY A 90 -14.97 0.26 -2.93
C GLY A 90 -14.68 0.77 -4.35
N GLY A 91 -13.40 0.99 -4.66
CA GLY A 91 -12.91 1.43 -5.97
C GLY A 91 -13.26 0.50 -7.13
N THR A 92 -13.66 -0.75 -6.87
CA THR A 92 -14.21 -1.67 -7.89
C THR A 92 -15.44 -1.08 -8.59
N TYR A 93 -16.28 -0.32 -7.87
CA TYR A 93 -17.44 0.36 -8.46
C TYR A 93 -17.05 1.63 -9.21
N GLN A 94 -15.99 2.31 -8.77
CA GLN A 94 -15.55 3.59 -9.35
C GLN A 94 -14.76 3.39 -10.65
N THR A 95 -13.96 2.33 -10.74
CA THR A 95 -13.07 2.10 -11.88
C THR A 95 -13.58 1.00 -12.83
N GLY A 96 -14.58 0.22 -12.42
CA GLY A 96 -15.15 -0.88 -13.20
C GLY A 96 -14.29 -2.15 -13.26
N TYR A 97 -13.11 -2.16 -12.63
CA TYR A 97 -12.25 -3.35 -12.57
C TYR A 97 -12.70 -4.34 -11.49
N SER A 98 -12.52 -5.64 -11.77
CA SER A 98 -12.88 -6.71 -10.83
C SER A 98 -11.92 -6.77 -9.64
N CYS A 99 -12.44 -7.14 -8.45
CA CYS A 99 -11.65 -7.32 -7.23
C CYS A 99 -10.42 -8.23 -7.44
N LEU A 100 -10.58 -9.27 -8.27
CA LEU A 100 -9.53 -10.24 -8.58
C LEU A 100 -8.30 -9.60 -9.27
N LEU A 101 -8.50 -8.54 -10.05
CA LEU A 101 -7.42 -7.81 -10.72
C LEU A 101 -6.55 -7.05 -9.71
N TYR A 102 -7.16 -6.41 -8.72
CA TYR A 102 -6.43 -5.72 -7.66
C TYR A 102 -5.53 -6.70 -6.91
N ILE A 103 -6.10 -7.83 -6.48
CA ILE A 103 -5.38 -8.86 -5.73
C ILE A 103 -4.24 -9.45 -6.57
N SER A 104 -4.47 -9.72 -7.86
CA SER A 104 -3.44 -10.29 -8.72
C SER A 104 -2.26 -9.35 -8.92
N LEU A 105 -2.49 -8.05 -9.12
CA LEU A 105 -1.42 -7.05 -9.23
C LEU A 105 -0.57 -6.96 -7.96
N ILE A 106 -1.23 -6.92 -6.79
CA ILE A 106 -0.57 -6.87 -5.49
C ILE A 106 0.34 -8.09 -5.31
N LEU A 107 -0.17 -9.29 -5.62
CA LEU A 107 0.58 -10.53 -5.52
C LEU A 107 1.76 -10.59 -6.51
N ILE A 108 1.56 -10.18 -7.76
CA ILE A 108 2.62 -10.19 -8.78
C ILE A 108 3.79 -9.31 -8.33
N VAL A 109 3.52 -8.08 -7.89
CA VAL A 109 4.59 -7.17 -7.45
C VAL A 109 5.30 -7.70 -6.21
N SER A 110 4.55 -8.26 -5.26
CA SER A 110 5.14 -8.88 -4.06
C SER A 110 6.04 -10.07 -4.42
N ILE A 111 5.61 -10.94 -5.34
CA ILE A 111 6.39 -12.10 -5.78
C ILE A 111 7.65 -11.65 -6.52
N ILE A 112 7.56 -10.66 -7.40
CA ILE A 112 8.71 -10.11 -8.13
C ILE A 112 9.75 -9.56 -7.16
N GLY A 113 9.33 -8.74 -6.18
CA GLY A 113 10.24 -8.21 -5.16
C GLY A 113 10.91 -9.32 -4.35
N PHE A 114 10.14 -10.34 -3.95
CA PHE A 114 10.69 -11.46 -3.20
C PHE A 114 11.71 -12.28 -4.01
N ILE A 115 11.39 -12.63 -5.26
CA ILE A 115 12.29 -13.36 -6.16
C ILE A 115 13.56 -12.55 -6.44
N ALA A 116 13.44 -11.26 -6.71
CA ALA A 116 14.59 -10.38 -6.96
C ALA A 116 15.56 -10.37 -5.76
N SER A 117 15.01 -10.36 -4.54
CA SER A 117 15.80 -10.44 -3.32
C SER A 117 16.55 -11.77 -3.20
N ILE A 118 15.87 -12.90 -3.41
CA ILE A 118 16.49 -14.24 -3.36
C ILE A 118 17.59 -14.38 -4.41
N LEU A 119 17.33 -13.95 -5.65
CA LEU A 119 18.31 -14.06 -6.73
C LEU A 119 19.57 -13.24 -6.43
N TYR A 120 19.42 -12.06 -5.82
CA TYR A 120 20.56 -11.28 -5.39
C TYR A 120 21.41 -12.01 -4.34
N PHE A 121 20.77 -12.55 -3.29
CA PHE A 121 21.50 -13.30 -2.25
C PHE A 121 22.20 -14.52 -2.84
N LYS A 122 21.50 -15.30 -3.67
CA LYS A 122 22.08 -16.47 -4.35
C LYS A 122 23.33 -16.09 -5.14
N ASN A 123 23.30 -15.01 -5.91
CA ASN A 123 24.46 -14.59 -6.72
C ASN A 123 25.63 -14.07 -5.88
N LYS A 124 25.38 -13.63 -4.64
CA LYS A 124 26.41 -13.16 -3.72
C LYS A 124 27.03 -14.25 -2.86
N ASP A 125 26.28 -15.29 -2.52
CA ASP A 125 26.78 -16.42 -1.73
C ASP A 125 27.65 -17.38 -2.55
N ILE A 126 27.61 -17.30 -3.88
CA ILE A 126 28.40 -18.14 -4.81
C ILE A 126 29.79 -17.51 -5.12
N ASN A 127 30.13 -16.35 -4.53
CA ASN A 127 31.39 -15.63 -4.78
C ASN A 127 32.08 -15.24 -3.46
#